data_AF-A0A6B1I8U0-F1
#
_entry.id   AF-A0A6B1I8U0-F1
#
_cell.length_a   1.000
_cell.length_b   1.000
_cell.length_c   1.000
_cell.angle_alpha   90.00
_cell.angle_beta   90.00
_cell.angle_gamma   90.00
#
_symmetry.space_group_name_H-M   'P 1'
#
loop_
_entity.id
_entity.type
_entity.pdbx_description
1 polymer ?
#
loop_
_entity_poly.entity_id
_entity_poly.type
_entity_poly.pdbx_seq_one_letter_code
_entity_poly.pdbx_strand_id
1 'polypeptide(L)'
;MVTLSEYYGLPADEDVADETWLELVAQRNWIAFMKDRRVRTREGWAVKLYGVRCFCLHPSDGLNVQAMADRWLANLDAITAACQQLGPFFYHVRDNGIRLQRLPT
;
A
#
# COMPACT_ATOMS: atom_id res chain seq x y z
N MET A 1 -9.06 -7.72 -7.84
CA MET A 1 -8.46 -7.26 -6.57
C MET A 1 -8.61 -8.39 -5.58
N VAL A 2 -7.61 -8.69 -4.76
CA VAL A 2 -7.70 -9.69 -3.69
C VAL A 2 -7.33 -9.03 -2.37
N THR A 3 -8.06 -9.34 -1.30
CA THR A 3 -7.73 -8.89 0.06
C THR A 3 -6.91 -9.95 0.81
N LEU A 4 -6.30 -9.60 1.94
CA LEU A 4 -5.67 -10.59 2.80
C LEU A 4 -6.68 -11.65 3.27
N SER A 5 -7.88 -11.24 3.67
CA SER A 5 -8.94 -12.17 4.11
C SER A 5 -9.42 -13.11 3.01
N GLU A 6 -9.47 -12.66 1.76
CA GLU A 6 -9.79 -13.51 0.61
C GLU A 6 -8.67 -14.50 0.28
N TYR A 7 -7.41 -14.14 0.54
CA TYR A 7 -6.26 -15.00 0.26
C TYR A 7 -5.94 -15.99 1.38
N TYR A 8 -5.90 -15.52 2.63
CA TYR A 8 -5.53 -16.32 3.81
C TYR A 8 -6.73 -16.86 4.58
N GLY A 9 -7.93 -16.32 4.36
CA GLY A 9 -9.12 -16.65 5.15
C GLY A 9 -9.14 -15.96 6.52
N LEU A 10 -10.34 -15.82 7.09
CA LEU A 10 -10.52 -15.35 8.46
C LEU A 10 -10.44 -16.53 9.45
N PRO A 11 -9.79 -16.40 10.62
CA PRO A 11 -9.10 -15.21 11.15
C PRO A 11 -7.58 -15.19 10.84
N ALA A 12 -7.09 -16.11 10.01
CA ALA A 12 -5.66 -16.30 9.77
C ALA A 12 -4.99 -15.08 9.13
N ASP A 13 -5.76 -14.20 8.48
CA ASP A 13 -5.30 -12.94 7.92
C ASP A 13 -4.76 -11.95 8.96
N GLU A 14 -5.28 -11.99 10.20
CA GLU A 14 -4.84 -11.09 11.28
C GLU A 14 -3.41 -11.36 11.75
N ASP A 15 -2.93 -12.62 11.60
CA ASP A 15 -1.61 -13.06 12.04
C ASP A 15 -0.52 -12.94 10.96
N VAL A 16 -0.89 -12.55 9.73
CA VAL A 16 0.07 -12.41 8.63
C VAL A 16 0.91 -11.17 8.82
N ALA A 17 2.22 -11.37 9.04
CA ALA A 17 3.16 -10.27 9.08
C ALA A 17 3.20 -9.52 7.72
N ASP A 18 3.23 -8.19 7.77
CA ASP A 18 3.29 -7.37 6.56
C ASP A 18 4.46 -7.68 5.64
N GLU A 19 5.61 -8.09 6.18
CA GLU A 19 6.77 -8.49 5.39
C GLU A 19 6.45 -9.70 4.49
N THR A 20 5.76 -10.70 5.05
CA THR A 20 5.27 -11.89 4.34
C THR A 20 4.27 -11.50 3.26
N TRP A 21 3.34 -10.60 3.57
CA TRP A 21 2.38 -10.09 2.59
C TRP A 21 3.06 -9.32 1.45
N LEU A 22 4.00 -8.43 1.78
CA LEU A 22 4.74 -7.62 0.81
C LEU A 22 5.60 -8.48 -0.12
N GLU A 23 6.23 -9.53 0.41
CA GLU A 23 6.96 -10.51 -0.41
C GLU A 23 6.03 -11.21 -1.40
N LEU A 24 4.86 -11.68 -0.95
CA LEU A 24 3.86 -12.31 -1.82
C LEU A 24 3.38 -11.34 -2.92
N VAL A 25 3.11 -10.08 -2.56
CA VAL A 25 2.71 -9.04 -3.53
C VAL A 25 3.77 -8.88 -4.62
N ALA A 26 5.05 -8.83 -4.24
CA ALA A 26 6.15 -8.75 -5.20
C ALA A 26 6.21 -9.99 -6.10
N GLN A 27 6.16 -11.19 -5.53
CA GLN A 27 6.20 -12.45 -6.27
C GLN A 27 5.06 -12.57 -7.29
N ARG A 28 3.90 -11.99 -6.98
CA ARG A 28 2.73 -11.97 -7.88
C ARG A 28 2.69 -10.76 -8.82
N ASN A 29 3.68 -9.88 -8.76
CA ASN A 29 3.73 -8.61 -9.47
C ASN A 29 2.46 -7.75 -9.27
N TRP A 30 1.90 -7.81 -8.06
CA TRP A 30 0.73 -7.02 -7.68
C TRP A 30 1.13 -5.62 -7.20
N ILE A 31 0.12 -4.75 -7.13
CA ILE A 31 0.23 -3.46 -6.46
C ILE A 31 -0.53 -3.56 -5.13
N ALA A 32 0.15 -3.27 -4.03
CA ALA A 32 -0.48 -3.28 -2.72
C ALA A 32 -1.20 -1.97 -2.42
N PHE A 33 -2.45 -2.08 -1.97
CA PHE A 33 -3.26 -0.98 -1.43
C PHE A 33 -3.42 -1.21 0.07
N MET A 34 -2.95 -0.27 0.88
CA MET A 34 -2.91 -0.41 2.33
C MET A 34 -3.66 0.71 3.03
N LYS A 35 -4.28 0.37 4.16
CA LYS A 35 -4.87 1.32 5.11
C LYS A 35 -3.86 1.61 6.22
N ASP A 36 -3.81 2.86 6.67
CA ASP A 36 -3.22 3.33 7.92
C ASP A 36 -1.96 2.60 8.39
N ARG A 37 -0.85 2.84 7.71
CA ARG A 37 0.47 2.60 8.29
C ARG A 37 1.30 3.88 8.30
N ARG A 38 1.76 4.24 9.49
CA ARG A 38 3.09 4.86 9.59
C ARG A 38 4.03 3.77 9.13
N VAL A 39 4.54 3.86 7.90
CA VAL A 39 5.60 2.98 7.40
C VAL A 39 6.74 3.07 8.40
N ARG A 40 6.90 2.02 9.18
CA ARG A 40 8.03 1.81 10.05
C ARG A 40 9.20 1.44 9.16
N THR A 41 10.40 1.68 9.66
CA THR A 41 11.64 1.41 8.92
C THR A 41 11.68 0.00 8.31
N ARG A 42 11.14 -1.01 9.00
CA ARG A 42 11.10 -2.41 8.54
C ARG A 42 10.26 -2.62 7.29
N GLU A 43 9.07 -2.04 7.21
CA GLU A 43 8.23 -2.13 6.01
C GLU A 43 8.86 -1.40 4.83
N GLY A 44 9.49 -0.25 5.08
CA GLY A 44 10.25 0.46 4.05
C GLY A 44 11.40 -0.40 3.50
N TRP A 45 12.07 -1.19 4.36
CA TRP A 45 13.07 -2.16 3.94
C TRP A 45 12.45 -3.29 3.13
N ALA A 46 11.31 -3.85 3.54
CA ALA A 46 10.63 -4.91 2.79
C ALA A 46 10.20 -4.45 1.38
N VAL A 47 9.65 -3.23 1.27
CA VAL A 47 9.28 -2.64 -0.02
C VAL A 47 10.49 -2.52 -0.93
N LYS A 48 11.62 -2.06 -0.39
CA LYS A 48 12.88 -1.94 -1.14
C LYS A 48 13.46 -3.31 -1.52
N LEU A 49 13.52 -4.23 -0.57
CA LEU A 49 14.14 -5.55 -0.70
C LEU A 49 13.40 -6.42 -1.72
N TYR A 50 12.07 -6.43 -1.65
CA TYR A 50 11.25 -7.27 -2.52
C TYR A 50 10.79 -6.55 -3.80
N GLY A 51 11.13 -5.27 -3.98
CA GLY A 51 10.75 -4.53 -5.20
C GLY A 51 9.25 -4.17 -5.25
N VAL A 52 8.60 -4.02 -4.10
CA VAL A 52 7.15 -3.81 -4.02
C VAL A 52 6.76 -2.43 -4.54
N ARG A 53 5.59 -2.39 -5.19
CA ARG A 53 4.89 -1.18 -5.60
C ARG A 53 3.64 -1.03 -4.74
N CYS A 54 3.56 0.02 -3.93
CA CYS A 54 2.43 0.15 -3.00
C CYS A 54 1.96 1.59 -2.78
N PHE A 55 0.67 1.68 -2.45
CA PHE A 55 -0.03 2.90 -2.07
C PHE A 55 -0.63 2.72 -0.67
N CYS A 56 -0.56 3.75 0.15
CA CYS A 56 -1.13 3.74 1.50
C CYS A 56 -1.91 5.02 1.79
N LEU A 57 -3.11 4.89 2.33
CA LEU A 57 -3.80 6.06 2.89
C LEU A 57 -3.01 6.64 4.05
N HIS A 58 -2.91 7.97 4.09
CA HIS A 58 -2.24 8.65 5.19
C HIS A 58 -3.18 8.78 6.42
N PRO A 59 -2.78 8.31 7.62
CA PRO A 59 -3.66 8.26 8.80
C PRO A 59 -4.04 9.60 9.43
N SER A 60 -3.45 10.73 8.99
CA SER A 60 -3.61 12.02 9.69
C SER A 60 -5.03 12.57 9.69
N ASP A 61 -5.92 12.03 8.87
CA ASP A 61 -7.16 12.73 8.54
C ASP A 61 -8.40 12.14 9.23
N GLY A 62 -8.23 11.15 10.12
CA GLY A 62 -9.36 10.59 10.90
C GLY A 62 -10.49 10.06 10.01
N LEU A 63 -10.14 9.49 8.85
CA LEU A 63 -11.10 9.15 7.81
C LEU A 63 -11.99 7.99 8.26
N ASN A 64 -13.30 8.17 8.11
CA ASN A 64 -14.22 7.04 8.12
C ASN A 64 -14.09 6.23 6.81
N VAL A 65 -14.74 5.07 6.76
CA VAL A 65 -14.67 4.15 5.61
C VAL A 65 -15.08 4.81 4.29
N GLN A 66 -16.11 5.66 4.32
CA GLN A 66 -16.55 6.36 3.11
C GLN A 66 -15.49 7.34 2.61
N ALA A 67 -14.95 8.17 3.51
CA ALA A 67 -13.92 9.15 3.16
C ALA A 67 -12.62 8.48 2.69
N MET A 68 -12.31 7.28 3.18
CA MET A 68 -11.21 6.46 2.66
C MET A 68 -11.46 6.01 1.21
N ALA A 69 -12.66 5.51 0.92
CA ALA A 69 -13.04 5.09 -0.42
C ALA A 69 -13.02 6.27 -1.41
N ASP A 70 -13.64 7.38 -1.03
CA ASP A 70 -13.68 8.61 -1.84
C ASP A 70 -12.27 9.10 -2.17
N ARG A 71 -11.34 8.99 -1.20
CA ARG A 71 -9.95 9.38 -1.41
C ARG A 71 -9.22 8.50 -2.42
N TRP A 72 -9.46 7.20 -2.40
CA TRP A 72 -8.92 6.32 -3.44
C TRP A 72 -9.46 6.70 -4.81
N LEU A 73 -10.78 6.90 -4.91
CA LEU A 73 -11.46 7.25 -6.15
C LEU A 73 -10.98 8.59 -6.73
N ALA A 74 -10.86 9.62 -5.88
CA ALA A 74 -10.39 10.95 -6.28
C ALA A 74 -8.94 10.96 -6.81
N ASN A 75 -8.16 9.92 -6.50
CA ASN A 75 -6.75 9.83 -6.90
C ASN A 75 -6.46 8.72 -7.92
N LEU A 76 -7.50 8.08 -8.50
CA LEU A 76 -7.32 6.94 -9.41
C LEU A 76 -6.43 7.25 -10.62
N ASP A 77 -6.56 8.43 -11.21
CA ASP A 77 -5.74 8.82 -12.37
C ASP A 77 -4.25 8.94 -11.98
N ALA A 78 -3.97 9.58 -10.85
CA ALA A 78 -2.60 9.72 -10.34
C ALA A 78 -1.98 8.36 -9.97
N ILE A 79 -2.77 7.49 -9.34
CA ILE A 79 -2.38 6.10 -9.02
C ILE A 79 -2.06 5.34 -10.31
N THR A 80 -2.95 5.41 -11.30
CA THR A 80 -2.79 4.73 -12.60
C THR A 80 -1.54 5.21 -13.34
N ALA A 81 -1.27 6.51 -13.32
CA ALA A 81 -0.05 7.07 -13.88
C ALA A 81 1.21 6.57 -13.16
N ALA A 82 1.19 6.51 -11.82
CA ALA A 82 2.30 5.98 -11.04
C ALA A 82 2.56 4.48 -11.28
N CYS A 83 1.51 3.69 -11.55
CA CYS A 83 1.64 2.27 -11.91
C CYS A 83 2.50 2.02 -13.16
N GLN A 84 2.66 3.02 -14.04
CA GLN A 84 3.51 2.93 -15.24
C GLN A 84 5.01 3.01 -14.92
N GLN A 85 5.38 3.46 -13.72
CA GLN A 85 6.78 3.53 -13.28
C GLN A 85 7.28 2.15 -12.88
N LEU A 86 8.56 1.88 -13.18
CA LEU A 86 9.27 0.73 -12.62
C LEU A 86 9.48 0.98 -11.11
N GLY A 87 9.09 -0.01 -10.30
CA GLY A 87 9.25 0.03 -8.84
C GLY A 87 10.70 -0.22 -8.40
N PRO A 88 10.96 -0.30 -7.07
CA PRO A 88 9.99 -0.19 -5.97
C PRO A 88 9.52 1.24 -5.74
N PHE A 89 8.29 1.39 -5.26
CA PHE A 89 7.79 2.68 -4.79
C PHE A 89 6.82 2.53 -3.63
N PHE A 90 6.77 3.57 -2.81
CA PHE A 90 5.77 3.74 -1.76
C PHE A 90 5.14 5.12 -1.89
N TYR A 91 3.84 5.19 -2.17
CA TYR A 91 3.11 6.45 -2.19
C TYR A 91 2.14 6.56 -1.01
N HIS A 92 2.14 7.72 -0.35
CA HIS A 92 1.04 8.12 0.51
C HIS A 92 -0.06 8.79 -0.31
N VAL A 93 -1.28 8.28 -0.22
CA VAL A 93 -2.47 8.87 -0.84
C VAL A 93 -3.10 9.87 0.13
N ARG A 94 -3.24 11.11 -0.33
CA ARG A 94 -3.74 12.27 0.43
C ARG A 94 -5.01 12.79 -0.24
N ASP A 95 -5.60 13.85 0.32
CA ASP A 95 -6.77 14.51 -0.23
C ASP A 95 -6.57 14.97 -1.70
N ASN A 96 -5.42 15.57 -1.99
CA ASN A 96 -5.15 16.28 -3.24
C ASN A 96 -3.98 15.68 -4.03
N GLY A 97 -3.76 14.37 -3.93
CA GLY A 97 -2.72 13.70 -4.71
C GLY A 97 -2.05 12.54 -3.99
N ILE A 98 -1.03 12.00 -4.66
CA ILE A 98 -0.13 11.00 -4.13
C ILE A 98 1.25 11.60 -3.87
N ARG A 99 1.89 11.20 -2.78
CA ARG A 99 3.22 11.68 -2.41
C ARG A 99 4.18 10.50 -2.24
N LEU A 100 5.27 10.51 -3.00
CA LEU A 100 6.31 9.50 -2.86
C LEU A 100 6.96 9.60 -1.48
N GLN A 101 6.99 8.49 -0.77
CA GLN A 101 7.71 8.32 0.48
C GLN A 101 9.15 7.91 0.18
N ARG A 102 10.11 8.53 0.87
CA ARG A 102 11.50 8.10 0.79
C ARG A 102 11.64 6.75 1.49
N LEU A 103 12.09 5.75 0.73
CA LEU A 103 12.46 4.43 1.27
C LEU A 103 13.79 4.53 2.03
N PRO A 104 14.02 3.65 3.03
CA PRO A 104 15.27 3.63 3.78
C PRO A 104 16.49 3.42 2.86
N THR A 105 17.63 4.00 3.26
CA THR A 105 18.89 3.93 2.51
C THR A 105 19.67 2.70 2.96
#